data_AF-A0A1Y3XZF1-F1
#
_entry.id   AF-A0A1Y3XZF1-F1
#
_cell.length_a   1.000
_cell.length_b   1.000
_cell.length_c   1.000
_cell.angle_alpha   90.00
_cell.angle_beta   90.00
_cell.angle_gamma   90.00
#
_symmetry.space_group_name_H-M   'P 1'
#
loop_
_entity.id
_entity.type
_entity.pdbx_description
1 polymer ?
#
loop_
_entity_poly.entity_id
_entity_poly.type
_entity_poly.pdbx_seq_one_letter_code
_entity_poly.pdbx_strand_id
1 'polypeptide(L)'
;MMDRIVILLTILIGGGISLVLLMGKGSFLIAGYNTASEKEKRKYNEKKLCRTTGIYLALITVLVLGAEIMGDNIPDWYLALTMGGVFIGLIPTLLYANLGCRIKPEEEILLEESPEKELKRKKARKTGTIITILITGAALVFSTVLLFTGNVEVVIQNDQLEIQGSYWSDYELPLSEIQAVTYREDFETGSKRMGVNSLQLNEGTFQNKEFGEYTIYSYVRCKDFVVMETTDGVLVINGKTPEETRTLYEKILAASGLE
;
A
#
# COMPACT_ATOMS: atom_id res chain seq x y z
N MET A 1 19.03 -8.36 -0.42
CA MET A 1 20.09 -7.33 -0.65
C MET A 1 19.48 -6.00 -1.04
N MET A 2 18.51 -5.98 -1.99
CA MET A 2 17.77 -4.78 -2.38
C MET A 2 17.03 -4.13 -1.20
N ASP A 3 16.39 -4.91 -0.33
CA ASP A 3 15.63 -4.39 0.82
C ASP A 3 16.49 -3.60 1.81
N ARG A 4 17.70 -4.10 2.12
CA ARG A 4 18.65 -3.40 2.99
C ARG A 4 19.15 -2.09 2.40
N ILE A 5 19.37 -2.04 1.09
CA ILE A 5 19.79 -0.81 0.41
C ILE A 5 18.69 0.26 0.54
N VAL A 6 17.43 -0.13 0.34
CA VAL A 6 16.28 0.77 0.49
C VAL A 6 16.19 1.31 1.91
N ILE A 7 16.30 0.45 2.93
CA ILE A 7 16.23 0.86 4.35
C ILE A 7 17.35 1.85 4.70
N LEU A 8 18.59 1.58 4.28
CA LEU A 8 19.73 2.46 4.53
C LEU A 8 19.58 3.83 3.84
N LEU A 9 19.05 3.85 2.62
CA LEU A 9 18.72 5.10 1.92
C LEU A 9 17.64 5.89 2.67
N THR A 10 16.59 5.22 3.17
CA THR A 10 15.56 5.85 3.99
C THR A 10 16.14 6.48 5.25
N ILE A 11 17.04 5.79 5.95
CA ILE A 11 17.70 6.31 7.16
C ILE A 11 18.57 7.53 6.82
N LEU A 12 19.34 7.47 5.73
CA LEU A 12 20.20 8.57 5.30
C LEU A 12 19.39 9.82 4.93
N ILE A 13 18.34 9.65 4.14
CA ILE A 13 17.45 10.75 3.73
C ILE A 13 16.70 11.32 4.94
N GLY A 14 16.09 10.46 5.76
CA GLY A 14 15.34 10.85 6.95
C GLY A 14 16.21 11.60 7.96
N GLY A 15 17.41 11.08 8.23
CA GLY A 15 18.40 11.73 9.09
C GLY A 15 18.87 13.07 8.55
N GLY A 16 19.16 13.16 7.25
CA GLY A 16 19.55 14.41 6.59
C GLY A 16 18.47 15.49 6.68
N ILE A 17 17.21 15.13 6.37
CA ILE A 17 16.08 16.05 6.47
C ILE A 17 15.84 16.47 7.92
N SER A 18 15.90 15.53 8.86
CA SER A 18 15.74 15.81 10.28
C SER A 18 16.78 16.82 10.77
N LEU A 19 18.06 16.66 10.40
CA LEU A 19 19.12 17.61 10.75
C LEU A 19 18.83 19.02 10.23
N VAL A 20 18.41 19.16 8.97
CA VAL A 20 18.05 20.45 8.37
C VAL A 20 16.89 21.11 9.15
N LEU A 21 15.86 20.33 9.50
CA LEU A 21 14.71 20.79 10.28
C LEU A 21 15.07 21.20 11.71
N LEU A 22 15.96 20.45 12.37
CA LEU A 22 16.47 20.75 13.72
C LEU A 22 17.27 22.06 13.77
N MET A 23 17.95 22.43 12.67
CA MET A 23 18.57 23.74 12.54
C MET A 23 17.56 24.90 12.37
N GLY A 24 16.26 24.60 12.33
CA GLY A 24 15.18 25.56 12.11
C GLY A 24 15.03 25.97 10.65
N LYS A 25 15.57 25.18 9.72
CA LYS A 25 15.49 25.39 8.26
C LYS A 25 14.58 24.34 7.63
N GLY A 26 14.27 24.44 6.34
CA GLY A 26 13.52 23.41 5.63
C GLY A 26 12.01 23.43 5.85
N SER A 27 11.44 24.57 6.25
CA SER A 27 10.00 24.73 6.45
C SER A 27 9.14 24.40 5.22
N PHE A 28 9.72 24.47 4.02
CA PHE A 28 9.10 24.04 2.77
C PHE A 28 8.76 22.54 2.71
N LEU A 29 9.40 21.71 3.53
CA LEU A 29 9.13 20.27 3.66
C LEU A 29 7.93 19.98 4.56
N ILE A 30 7.45 20.96 5.34
CA ILE A 30 6.31 20.80 6.23
C ILE A 30 5.03 21.03 5.42
N ALA A 31 4.44 19.95 4.94
CA ALA A 31 3.15 19.97 4.25
C ALA A 31 2.08 20.63 5.15
N GLY A 32 1.18 21.40 4.55
CA GLY A 32 0.25 22.25 5.30
C GLY A 32 0.83 23.63 5.61
N TYR A 33 2.02 23.73 6.21
CA TYR A 33 2.70 25.02 6.44
C TYR A 33 3.20 25.62 5.12
N ASN A 34 3.88 24.83 4.27
CA ASN A 34 4.40 25.31 2.99
C ASN A 34 3.30 25.81 2.05
N THR A 35 2.16 25.11 2.03
CA THR A 35 0.97 25.44 1.23
C THR A 35 0.08 26.51 1.88
N ALA A 36 0.36 26.89 3.13
CA ALA A 36 -0.39 27.94 3.80
C ALA A 36 -0.07 29.31 3.17
N SER A 37 -1.03 30.22 3.25
CA SER A 37 -0.80 31.60 2.84
C SER A 37 0.28 32.25 3.71
N GLU A 38 1.02 33.23 3.19
CA GLU A 38 2.04 33.97 3.96
C GLU A 38 1.49 34.57 5.27
N LYS A 39 0.19 34.90 5.30
CA LYS A 39 -0.49 35.36 6.52
C LYS A 39 -0.71 34.25 7.54
N GLU A 40 -1.04 33.04 7.11
CA GLU A 40 -1.18 31.88 7.99
C GLU A 40 0.18 31.38 8.49
N LYS A 41 1.21 31.41 7.65
CA LYS A 41 2.58 31.09 8.06
C LYS A 41 3.05 31.98 9.21
N ARG A 42 2.76 33.29 9.14
CA ARG A 42 3.05 34.27 10.21
C ARG A 42 2.39 33.95 11.54
N LYS A 43 1.33 33.12 11.60
CA LYS A 43 0.73 32.69 12.86
C LYS A 43 1.58 31.66 13.60
N TYR A 44 2.62 31.12 12.98
CA TYR A 44 3.48 30.09 13.57
C TYR A 44 4.91 30.60 13.72
N ASN A 45 5.57 30.18 14.79
CA ASN A 45 7.01 30.30 14.92
C ASN A 45 7.67 29.24 14.03
N GLU A 46 8.11 29.64 12.84
CA GLU A 46 8.69 28.75 11.84
C GLU A 46 9.85 27.90 12.40
N LYS A 47 10.79 28.52 13.12
CA LYS A 47 11.95 27.81 13.68
C LYS A 47 11.52 26.74 14.69
N LYS A 48 10.53 27.05 15.54
CA LYS A 48 9.99 26.12 16.53
C LYS A 48 9.21 24.99 15.86
N LEU A 49 8.46 25.30 14.80
CA LEU A 49 7.73 24.33 14.00
C LEU A 49 8.70 23.36 13.30
N CYS A 50 9.72 23.89 12.61
CA CYS A 50 10.79 23.10 12.00
C CYS A 50 11.49 22.19 13.01
N ARG A 51 11.88 22.73 14.17
CA ARG A 51 12.52 21.92 15.22
C ARG A 51 11.62 20.81 15.74
N THR A 52 10.32 21.09 15.93
CA THR A 52 9.35 20.08 16.39
C THR A 52 9.22 18.94 15.38
N THR A 53 9.03 19.27 14.10
CA THR A 53 8.97 18.28 13.03
C THR A 53 10.29 17.52 12.88
N GLY A 54 11.42 18.21 13.01
CA GLY A 54 12.75 17.62 12.97
C GLY A 54 13.02 16.64 14.11
N ILE A 55 12.62 16.96 15.34
CA ILE A 55 12.72 16.07 16.51
C ILE A 55 11.89 14.81 16.28
N TYR A 56 10.65 14.96 15.83
CA TYR A 56 9.78 13.81 15.57
C TYR A 56 10.35 12.90 14.47
N LEU A 57 10.84 13.49 13.37
CA LEU A 57 11.49 12.74 12.30
C LEU A 57 12.81 12.09 12.76
N ALA A 58 13.58 12.76 13.65
CA ALA A 58 14.79 12.19 14.25
C ALA A 58 14.46 10.93 15.06
N LEU A 59 13.43 11.02 15.90
CA LEU A 59 12.97 9.90 16.73
C LEU A 59 12.57 8.70 15.87
N ILE A 60 11.77 8.92 14.82
CA ILE A 60 11.40 7.85 13.88
C ILE A 60 12.64 7.27 13.20
N THR A 61 13.56 8.12 12.74
CA THR A 61 14.78 7.67 12.04
C THR A 61 15.66 6.81 12.95
N VAL A 62 15.78 7.17 14.23
CA VAL A 62 16.54 6.40 15.23
C VAL A 62 15.86 5.06 15.54
N LEU A 63 14.53 5.02 15.63
CA LEU A 63 13.79 3.77 15.82
C LEU A 63 13.97 2.82 14.62
N VAL A 64 13.89 3.35 13.40
CA VAL A 64 14.12 2.55 12.18
C VAL A 64 15.57 2.07 12.09
N LEU A 65 16.55 2.92 12.45
CA LEU A 65 17.95 2.52 12.51
C LEU A 65 18.19 1.42 13.55
N GLY A 66 17.59 1.52 14.74
CA GLY A 66 17.72 0.49 15.76
C GLY A 66 17.07 -0.84 15.35
N ALA A 67 15.95 -0.79 14.61
CA ALA A 67 15.36 -1.98 14.00
C ALA A 67 16.33 -2.68 13.04
N GLU A 68 16.99 -1.92 12.16
CA GLU A 68 17.96 -2.48 11.21
C GLU A 68 19.20 -3.06 11.92
N ILE A 69 19.68 -2.42 12.98
CA ILE A 69 20.82 -2.91 13.78
C ILE A 69 20.47 -4.24 14.46
N MET A 70 19.22 -4.40 14.92
CA MET A 70 18.76 -5.65 15.55
C MET A 70 18.50 -6.77 14.53
N GLY A 71 18.17 -6.41 13.28
CA GLY A 71 17.94 -7.35 12.19
C GLY A 71 16.92 -8.44 12.58
N ASP A 72 17.27 -9.70 12.35
CA ASP A 72 16.39 -10.85 12.62
C ASP A 72 16.12 -11.09 14.12
N ASN A 73 16.86 -10.43 15.01
CA ASN A 73 16.71 -10.56 16.46
C ASN A 73 15.80 -9.47 17.07
N ILE A 74 15.05 -8.74 16.24
CA ILE A 74 14.21 -7.65 16.72
C ILE A 74 13.06 -8.17 17.60
N PRO A 75 12.95 -7.69 18.86
CA PRO A 75 11.85 -8.13 19.72
C PRO A 75 10.51 -7.51 19.29
N ASP A 76 9.41 -8.24 19.51
CA ASP A 76 8.05 -7.76 19.20
C ASP A 76 7.71 -6.42 19.87
N TRP A 77 8.17 -6.21 21.11
CA TRP A 77 7.95 -4.95 21.83
C TRP A 77 8.64 -3.76 21.14
N TYR A 78 9.75 -4.00 20.45
CA TYR A 78 10.47 -2.96 19.70
C TYR A 78 9.73 -2.61 18.42
N LEU A 79 9.16 -3.60 17.73
CA LEU A 79 8.27 -3.38 16.60
C LEU A 79 7.03 -2.57 17.02
N ALA A 80 6.40 -2.94 18.13
CA ALA A 80 5.26 -2.21 18.70
C ALA A 80 5.64 -0.78 19.10
N LEU A 81 6.83 -0.56 19.68
CA LEU A 81 7.36 0.77 20.00
C LEU A 81 7.57 1.60 18.73
N THR A 82 8.10 1.01 17.66
CA THR A 82 8.35 1.69 16.39
C THR A 82 7.04 2.11 15.73
N MET A 83 6.06 1.20 15.66
CA MET A 83 4.71 1.51 15.16
C MET A 83 4.00 2.55 16.02
N GLY A 84 4.09 2.43 17.34
CA GLY A 84 3.56 3.42 18.28
C GLY A 84 4.21 4.79 18.10
N GLY A 85 5.52 4.85 17.93
CA GLY A 85 6.26 6.08 17.64
C GLY A 85 5.76 6.77 16.38
N VAL A 86 5.49 6.02 15.31
CA VAL A 86 5.03 6.54 14.01
C VAL A 86 3.57 7.01 14.03
N PHE A 87 2.67 6.28 14.69
CA PHE A 87 1.23 6.57 14.65
C PHE A 87 0.71 7.31 15.89
N ILE A 88 1.09 6.85 17.08
CA ILE A 88 0.64 7.43 18.35
C ILE A 88 1.42 8.73 18.62
N GLY A 89 2.73 8.74 18.34
CA GLY A 89 3.57 9.94 18.48
C GLY A 89 3.19 11.09 17.55
N LEU A 90 2.46 10.79 16.47
CA LEU A 90 2.00 11.78 15.49
C LEU A 90 0.97 12.75 16.10
N ILE A 91 0.04 12.22 16.92
CA ILE A 91 -1.03 13.01 17.55
C ILE A 91 -0.47 14.12 18.46
N PRO A 92 0.36 13.85 19.50
CA PRO A 92 0.90 14.90 20.35
C PRO A 92 1.82 15.85 19.59
N THR A 93 2.56 15.36 18.58
CA THR A 93 3.40 16.21 17.72
C THR A 93 2.55 17.20 16.93
N LEU A 94 1.44 16.76 16.33
CA LEU A 94 0.49 17.64 15.64
C LEU A 94 -0.21 18.60 16.59
N LEU A 95 -0.62 18.14 17.78
CA LEU A 95 -1.23 19.01 18.79
C LEU A 95 -0.25 20.10 19.23
N TYR A 96 1.02 19.75 19.49
CA TYR A 96 2.05 20.71 19.85
C TYR A 96 2.39 21.65 18.69
N ALA A 97 2.46 21.16 17.46
CA ALA A 97 2.67 21.99 16.28
C ALA A 97 1.53 23.02 16.08
N ASN A 98 0.28 22.62 16.36
CA ASN A 98 -0.88 23.49 16.20
C ASN A 98 -1.09 24.47 17.36
N LEU A 99 -0.79 24.04 18.60
CA LEU A 99 -1.05 24.83 19.81
C LEU A 99 0.22 25.53 20.33
N GLY A 100 1.32 24.79 20.44
CA GLY A 100 2.57 25.24 21.04
C GLY A 100 3.51 25.99 20.11
N CYS A 101 3.42 25.77 18.79
CA CYS A 101 4.20 26.51 17.80
C CYS A 101 3.47 27.75 17.25
N ARG A 102 2.22 27.98 17.64
CA ARG A 102 1.47 29.19 17.27
C ARG A 102 1.97 30.41 18.06
N ILE A 103 2.05 31.56 17.40
CA ILE A 103 2.33 32.86 18.03
C ILE A 103 1.09 33.27 18.84
N LYS A 104 1.28 33.93 19.99
CA LYS A 104 0.20 34.26 20.92
C LYS A 104 -0.73 35.36 20.37
N PRO A 105 -2.02 35.38 20.77
CA PRO A 105 -3.02 36.30 20.23
C PRO A 105 -2.69 37.79 20.40
N GLU A 106 -1.96 38.18 21.45
CA GLU A 106 -1.57 39.57 21.71
C GLU A 106 -0.64 40.17 20.64
N GLU A 107 0.13 39.35 19.91
CA GLU A 107 0.96 39.79 18.77
C GLU A 107 0.20 39.70 17.43
N GLU A 108 -0.94 38.99 17.40
CA GLU A 108 -1.77 38.73 16.21
C GLU A 108 -2.67 39.94 15.87
N ILE A 109 -3.12 40.68 16.88
CA ILE A 109 -4.03 41.85 16.78
C ILE A 109 -3.39 43.02 16.01
N LEU A 110 -2.06 43.15 16.02
CA LEU A 110 -1.34 44.23 15.31
C LEU A 110 -1.20 43.98 13.79
N LEU A 111 -1.62 42.81 13.28
CA LEU A 111 -1.42 42.38 11.90
C LEU A 111 -2.70 42.26 11.06
N GLU A 112 -3.89 42.40 11.66
CA GLU A 112 -5.19 42.38 10.99
C GLU A 112 -5.75 43.82 10.95
N GLU A 113 -6.29 44.37 9.86
CA GLU A 113 -7.55 43.93 9.23
C GLU A 113 -7.75 44.41 7.78
N SER A 114 -8.47 43.59 7.00
CA SER A 114 -9.41 44.05 5.97
C SER A 114 -10.50 42.98 5.79
N PRO A 115 -11.78 43.26 6.10
CA PRO A 115 -12.87 42.28 6.19
C PRO A 115 -13.20 41.58 4.86
N GLU A 116 -12.97 42.22 3.71
CA GLU A 116 -13.19 41.62 2.39
C GLU A 116 -12.27 40.42 2.12
N LYS A 117 -11.05 40.43 2.69
CA LYS A 117 -10.05 39.38 2.48
C LYS A 117 -10.32 38.16 3.36
N GLU A 118 -10.93 38.34 4.53
CA GLU A 118 -11.34 37.23 5.41
C GLU A 118 -12.50 36.43 4.81
N LEU A 119 -13.47 37.12 4.20
CA LEU A 119 -14.60 36.49 3.50
C LEU A 119 -14.14 35.64 2.29
N LYS A 120 -13.23 36.18 1.47
CA LYS A 120 -12.62 35.43 0.35
C LYS A 120 -11.88 34.19 0.82
N ARG A 121 -11.16 34.25 1.95
CA ARG A 121 -10.47 33.10 2.56
C ARG A 121 -11.42 32.06 3.14
N LYS A 122 -12.51 32.46 3.83
CA LYS A 122 -13.55 31.52 4.29
C LYS A 122 -14.19 30.78 3.12
N LYS A 123 -14.46 31.49 2.02
CA LYS A 123 -14.99 30.90 0.78
C LYS A 123 -13.99 29.93 0.15
N ALA A 124 -12.73 30.32 -0.01
CA ALA A 124 -11.67 29.46 -0.55
C ALA A 124 -11.41 28.21 0.31
N ARG A 125 -11.37 28.34 1.64
CA ARG A 125 -11.22 27.20 2.57
C ARG A 125 -12.42 26.26 2.49
N LYS A 126 -13.64 26.79 2.45
CA LYS A 126 -14.86 25.98 2.30
C LYS A 126 -14.84 25.21 0.97
N THR A 127 -14.47 25.86 -0.12
CA THR A 127 -14.31 25.21 -1.43
C THR A 127 -13.21 24.15 -1.40
N GLY A 128 -12.04 24.45 -0.82
CA GLY A 128 -10.93 23.49 -0.68
C GLY A 128 -11.29 22.27 0.16
N THR A 129 -12.01 22.45 1.27
CA THR A 129 -12.52 21.33 2.08
C THR A 129 -13.52 20.48 1.28
N ILE A 130 -14.44 21.09 0.53
CA ILE A 130 -15.40 20.36 -0.31
C ILE A 130 -14.66 19.55 -1.38
N ILE A 131 -13.69 20.15 -2.08
CA ILE A 131 -12.88 19.45 -3.09
C ILE A 131 -12.12 18.28 -2.46
N THR A 132 -11.51 18.49 -1.28
CA THR A 132 -10.76 17.43 -0.58
C THR A 132 -11.68 16.27 -0.19
N ILE A 133 -12.88 16.56 0.33
CA ILE A 133 -13.88 15.53 0.65
C ILE A 133 -14.32 14.78 -0.60
N LEU A 134 -14.55 15.48 -1.72
CA LEU A 134 -14.95 14.86 -2.98
C LEU A 134 -13.85 13.95 -3.54
N ILE A 135 -12.59 14.40 -3.56
CA ILE A 135 -11.45 13.59 -4.01
C ILE A 135 -11.27 12.38 -3.11
N THR A 136 -11.34 12.56 -1.79
CA THR A 136 -11.22 11.46 -0.82
C THR A 136 -12.36 10.45 -1.00
N GLY A 137 -13.60 10.93 -1.14
CA GLY A 137 -14.76 10.08 -1.42
C GLY A 137 -14.62 9.32 -2.73
N ALA A 138 -14.19 9.97 -3.80
CA ALA A 138 -13.93 9.33 -5.08
C ALA A 138 -12.82 8.27 -4.99
N ALA A 139 -11.73 8.56 -4.27
CA ALA A 139 -10.65 7.60 -4.06
C ALA A 139 -11.09 6.38 -3.24
N LEU A 140 -11.94 6.57 -2.22
CA LEU A 140 -12.52 5.48 -1.44
C LEU A 140 -13.45 4.61 -2.28
N VAL A 141 -14.33 5.23 -3.08
CA VAL A 141 -15.21 4.51 -4.00
C VAL A 141 -14.38 3.74 -5.04
N PHE A 142 -13.39 4.37 -5.65
CA PHE A 142 -12.50 3.71 -6.62
C PHE A 142 -11.75 2.52 -6.02
N SER A 143 -11.18 2.69 -4.81
CA SER A 143 -10.51 1.60 -4.09
C SER A 143 -11.47 0.45 -3.77
N THR A 144 -12.71 0.76 -3.39
CA THR A 144 -13.74 -0.25 -3.15
C THR A 144 -14.09 -1.00 -4.43
N VAL A 145 -14.23 -0.30 -5.57
CA VAL A 145 -14.46 -0.96 -6.87
C VAL A 145 -13.32 -1.93 -7.16
N LEU A 146 -12.05 -1.49 -7.11
CA LEU A 146 -10.90 -2.37 -7.36
C LEU A 146 -10.84 -3.60 -6.44
N LEU A 147 -11.28 -3.47 -5.18
CA LEU A 147 -11.29 -4.58 -4.22
C LEU A 147 -12.37 -5.63 -4.53
N PHE A 148 -13.47 -5.25 -5.15
CA PHE A 148 -14.64 -6.13 -5.33
C PHE A 148 -14.94 -6.49 -6.79
N THR A 149 -14.27 -5.87 -7.76
CA THR A 149 -14.40 -6.20 -9.18
C THR A 149 -13.20 -6.99 -9.69
N GLY A 150 -13.20 -7.31 -10.99
CA GLY A 150 -12.17 -8.10 -11.65
C GLY A 150 -12.66 -9.50 -12.01
N ASN A 151 -12.11 -10.02 -13.11
CA ASN A 151 -12.29 -11.37 -13.58
C ASN A 151 -10.94 -11.99 -13.93
N VAL A 152 -10.85 -13.30 -13.73
CA VAL A 152 -9.87 -14.18 -14.35
C VAL A 152 -10.60 -14.92 -15.46
N GLU A 153 -10.13 -14.78 -16.69
CA GLU A 153 -10.65 -15.49 -17.86
C GLU A 153 -9.58 -16.47 -18.36
N VAL A 154 -10.00 -17.70 -18.65
CA VAL A 154 -9.12 -18.77 -19.09
C VAL A 154 -9.57 -19.22 -20.47
N VAL A 155 -8.68 -19.06 -21.44
CA VAL A 155 -8.95 -19.26 -22.87
C VAL A 155 -7.96 -20.27 -23.42
N ILE A 156 -8.46 -21.29 -24.11
CA ILE A 156 -7.62 -22.29 -24.77
C ILE A 156 -7.64 -21.99 -26.27
N GLN A 157 -6.52 -21.54 -26.83
CA GLN A 157 -6.38 -21.21 -28.25
C GLN A 157 -4.98 -21.55 -28.74
N ASN A 158 -4.84 -21.92 -30.02
CA ASN A 158 -3.54 -22.15 -30.67
C ASN A 158 -2.59 -23.11 -29.93
N ASP A 159 -3.13 -24.17 -29.32
CA ASP A 159 -2.37 -25.16 -28.53
C ASP A 159 -1.75 -24.60 -27.23
N GLN A 160 -2.30 -23.49 -26.73
CA GLN A 160 -1.88 -22.84 -25.48
C GLN A 160 -3.10 -22.48 -24.62
N LEU A 161 -2.87 -22.44 -23.31
CA LEU A 161 -3.76 -21.94 -22.29
C LEU A 161 -3.34 -20.49 -21.96
N GLU A 162 -4.21 -19.54 -22.28
CA GLU A 162 -4.06 -18.13 -21.95
C GLU A 162 -4.93 -17.79 -20.74
N ILE A 163 -4.34 -17.19 -19.72
CA ILE A 163 -5.04 -16.70 -18.53
C ILE A 163 -4.91 -15.19 -18.48
N GLN A 164 -6.05 -14.52 -18.56
CA GLN A 164 -6.13 -13.06 -18.53
C GLN A 164 -6.65 -12.61 -17.17
N GLY A 165 -5.80 -11.89 -16.44
CA GLY A 165 -6.11 -11.34 -15.14
C GLY A 165 -6.47 -9.86 -15.26
N SER A 166 -7.55 -9.43 -14.58
CA SER A 166 -7.96 -8.02 -14.67
C SER A 166 -6.94 -7.04 -14.07
N TYR A 167 -6.12 -7.50 -13.11
CA TYR A 167 -5.20 -6.66 -12.35
C TYR A 167 -3.78 -7.21 -12.26
N TRP A 168 -3.49 -8.29 -12.98
CA TRP A 168 -2.17 -8.90 -13.01
C TRP A 168 -1.75 -9.21 -14.45
N SER A 169 -0.49 -9.54 -14.67
CA SER A 169 -0.01 -9.89 -16.00
C SER A 169 -0.69 -11.16 -16.50
N ASP A 170 -0.99 -11.19 -17.79
CA ASP A 170 -1.48 -12.39 -18.46
C ASP A 170 -0.45 -13.52 -18.34
N TYR A 171 -0.92 -14.76 -18.37
CA TYR A 171 -0.10 -15.96 -18.27
C TYR A 171 -0.40 -16.88 -19.45
N GLU A 172 0.64 -17.27 -20.18
CA GLU A 172 0.55 -18.16 -21.33
C GLU A 172 1.23 -19.48 -20.98
N LEU A 173 0.55 -20.60 -21.20
CA LEU A 173 1.05 -21.94 -20.94
C LEU A 173 0.80 -22.85 -22.15
N PRO A 174 1.85 -23.31 -22.85
CA PRO A 174 1.70 -24.34 -23.87
C PRO A 174 1.10 -25.62 -23.30
N LEU A 175 0.10 -26.20 -23.98
CA LEU A 175 -0.56 -27.42 -23.50
C LEU A 175 0.42 -28.60 -23.40
N SER A 176 1.44 -28.61 -24.25
CA SER A 176 2.53 -29.62 -24.22
C SER A 176 3.42 -29.58 -22.98
N GLU A 177 3.42 -28.48 -22.21
CA GLU A 177 4.17 -28.37 -20.96
C GLU A 177 3.40 -28.96 -19.77
N ILE A 178 2.10 -29.23 -19.91
CA ILE A 178 1.25 -29.80 -18.87
C ILE A 178 1.53 -31.30 -18.76
N GLN A 179 2.02 -31.73 -17.60
CA GLN A 179 2.34 -33.13 -17.31
C GLN A 179 1.20 -33.84 -16.58
N ALA A 180 0.50 -33.13 -15.71
CA ALA A 180 -0.63 -33.66 -14.96
C ALA A 180 -1.66 -32.56 -14.66
N VAL A 181 -2.93 -32.94 -14.65
CA VAL A 181 -4.06 -32.06 -14.29
C VAL A 181 -4.89 -32.74 -13.21
N THR A 182 -5.05 -32.09 -12.06
CA THR A 182 -5.78 -32.64 -10.92
C THR A 182 -6.86 -31.67 -10.45
N TYR A 183 -8.07 -32.19 -10.20
CA TYR A 183 -9.13 -31.45 -9.50
C TYR A 183 -8.98 -31.60 -7.99
N ARG A 184 -8.97 -30.49 -7.25
CA ARG A 184 -8.80 -30.48 -5.79
C ARG A 184 -9.91 -29.70 -5.12
N GLU A 185 -10.60 -30.34 -4.18
CA GLU A 185 -11.54 -29.71 -3.25
C GLU A 185 -10.77 -29.22 -2.01
N ASP A 186 -11.23 -28.12 -1.40
CA ASP A 186 -10.67 -27.53 -0.17
C ASP A 186 -9.14 -27.34 -0.19
N PHE A 187 -8.61 -26.83 -1.30
CA PHE A 187 -7.17 -26.66 -1.50
C PHE A 187 -6.56 -25.57 -0.59
N GLU A 188 -5.46 -25.90 0.11
CA GLU A 188 -4.70 -24.95 0.92
C GLU A 188 -3.75 -24.09 0.07
N THR A 189 -4.17 -22.86 -0.23
CA THR A 189 -3.39 -21.92 -1.05
C THR A 189 -2.09 -21.43 -0.38
N GLY A 190 -1.99 -21.50 0.95
CA GLY A 190 -0.81 -21.04 1.68
C GLY A 190 -0.65 -19.52 1.67
N SER A 191 0.61 -19.04 1.61
CA SER A 191 0.97 -17.62 1.77
C SER A 191 1.36 -16.98 0.46
N LYS A 192 0.87 -15.76 0.19
CA LYS A 192 1.27 -14.98 -0.98
C LYS A 192 2.73 -14.52 -0.87
N ARG A 193 3.47 -14.60 -1.98
CA ARG A 193 4.81 -14.02 -2.15
C ARG A 193 4.79 -12.75 -2.97
N MET A 194 4.09 -12.74 -4.10
CA MET A 194 3.98 -11.58 -4.99
C MET A 194 2.64 -11.64 -5.74
N GLY A 195 2.07 -10.49 -6.13
CA GLY A 195 0.82 -10.47 -6.89
C GLY A 195 -0.26 -9.56 -6.34
N VAL A 196 -1.44 -9.60 -6.95
CA VAL A 196 -2.61 -8.81 -6.55
C VAL A 196 -3.60 -9.65 -5.75
N ASN A 197 -4.00 -9.12 -4.60
CA ASN A 197 -5.11 -9.66 -3.82
C ASN A 197 -6.21 -8.61 -3.77
N SER A 198 -7.38 -8.99 -4.25
CA SER A 198 -8.62 -8.31 -3.98
C SER A 198 -9.51 -9.21 -3.11
N LEU A 199 -10.69 -8.73 -2.73
CA LEU A 199 -11.69 -9.59 -2.07
C LEU A 199 -12.38 -10.54 -3.07
N GLN A 200 -12.10 -10.36 -4.37
CA GLN A 200 -12.64 -11.15 -5.46
C GLN A 200 -11.61 -12.14 -6.01
N LEU A 201 -10.34 -11.73 -6.17
CA LEU A 201 -9.30 -12.46 -6.90
C LEU A 201 -8.01 -12.66 -6.09
N ASN A 202 -7.37 -13.81 -6.29
CA ASN A 202 -5.97 -14.06 -5.98
C ASN A 202 -5.21 -14.25 -7.30
N GLU A 203 -4.24 -13.39 -7.57
CA GLU A 203 -3.38 -13.48 -8.75
C GLU A 203 -1.91 -13.34 -8.32
N GLY A 204 -1.03 -14.15 -8.91
CA GLY A 204 0.42 -14.09 -8.73
C GLY A 204 1.03 -15.32 -8.06
N THR A 205 2.16 -15.12 -7.37
CA THR A 205 2.99 -16.20 -6.82
C THR A 205 2.67 -16.46 -5.35
N PHE A 206 2.45 -17.72 -5.02
CA PHE A 206 2.11 -18.23 -3.70
C PHE A 206 3.11 -19.30 -3.24
N GLN A 207 3.11 -19.58 -1.95
CA GLN A 207 3.88 -20.66 -1.37
C GLN A 207 3.06 -21.48 -0.38
N ASN A 208 3.09 -22.80 -0.53
CA ASN A 208 2.53 -23.74 0.44
C ASN A 208 3.53 -24.87 0.74
N LYS A 209 3.15 -25.79 1.63
CA LYS A 209 4.03 -26.91 2.03
C LYS A 209 4.10 -28.03 0.98
N GLU A 210 3.10 -28.14 0.12
CA GLU A 210 2.96 -29.21 -0.88
C GLU A 210 3.82 -28.92 -2.12
N PHE A 211 3.69 -27.73 -2.69
CA PHE A 211 4.31 -27.36 -3.96
C PHE A 211 5.52 -26.44 -3.83
N GLY A 212 5.81 -25.94 -2.63
CA GLY A 212 6.78 -24.85 -2.50
C GLY A 212 6.21 -23.59 -3.16
N GLU A 213 6.97 -22.94 -4.03
CA GLU A 213 6.53 -21.73 -4.75
C GLU A 213 5.79 -22.09 -6.04
N TYR A 214 4.65 -21.46 -6.29
CA TYR A 214 3.78 -21.76 -7.43
C TYR A 214 2.89 -20.58 -7.81
N THR A 215 2.25 -20.66 -8.98
CA THR A 215 1.43 -19.57 -9.53
C THR A 215 -0.06 -19.83 -9.32
N ILE A 216 -0.80 -18.79 -8.92
CA ILE A 216 -2.27 -18.82 -8.73
C ILE A 216 -2.94 -17.75 -9.58
N TYR A 217 -4.04 -18.13 -10.26
CA TYR A 217 -5.05 -17.22 -10.81
C TYR A 217 -6.44 -17.74 -10.45
N SER A 218 -7.09 -17.13 -9.44
CA SER A 218 -8.33 -17.69 -8.88
C SER A 218 -9.28 -16.64 -8.31
N TYR A 219 -10.56 -17.00 -8.26
CA TYR A 219 -11.58 -16.36 -7.44
C TYR A 219 -11.48 -16.83 -5.98
N VAL A 220 -11.45 -15.87 -5.04
CA VAL A 220 -11.24 -16.11 -3.60
C VAL A 220 -12.34 -16.97 -2.96
N ARG A 221 -13.57 -16.87 -3.49
CA ARG A 221 -14.77 -17.50 -2.93
C ARG A 221 -14.92 -18.97 -3.30
N CYS A 222 -14.36 -19.39 -4.43
CA CYS A 222 -14.37 -20.80 -4.83
C CYS A 222 -13.20 -21.51 -4.13
N LYS A 223 -13.47 -22.68 -3.52
CA LYS A 223 -12.48 -23.50 -2.80
C LYS A 223 -12.03 -24.72 -3.57
N ASP A 224 -12.60 -24.91 -4.75
CA ASP A 224 -12.25 -25.94 -5.70
C ASP A 224 -11.25 -25.36 -6.67
N PHE A 225 -10.26 -26.16 -7.06
CA PHE A 225 -9.17 -25.72 -7.91
C PHE A 225 -8.79 -26.79 -8.93
N VAL A 226 -8.28 -26.31 -10.06
CA VAL A 226 -7.56 -27.10 -11.05
C VAL A 226 -6.07 -26.86 -10.81
N VAL A 227 -5.36 -27.92 -10.48
CA VAL A 227 -3.91 -27.91 -10.28
C VAL A 227 -3.26 -28.54 -11.51
N MET A 228 -2.38 -27.79 -12.16
CA MET A 228 -1.59 -28.24 -13.29
C MET A 228 -0.13 -28.31 -12.89
N GLU A 229 0.46 -29.50 -12.97
CA GLU A 229 1.90 -29.70 -12.87
C GLU A 229 2.49 -29.55 -14.26
N THR A 230 3.41 -28.60 -14.42
CA THR A 230 4.06 -28.30 -15.68
C THR A 230 5.56 -28.59 -15.60
N THR A 231 6.27 -28.47 -16.72
CA THR A 231 7.75 -28.57 -16.73
C THR A 231 8.43 -27.50 -15.87
N ASP A 232 7.79 -26.34 -15.71
CA ASP A 232 8.39 -25.13 -15.13
C ASP A 232 7.82 -24.78 -13.74
N GLY A 233 6.86 -25.56 -13.24
CA GLY A 233 6.31 -25.41 -11.90
C GLY A 233 4.87 -25.87 -11.78
N VAL A 234 4.16 -25.30 -10.81
CA VAL A 234 2.75 -25.61 -10.58
C VAL A 234 1.91 -24.36 -10.86
N LEU A 235 0.86 -24.54 -11.66
CA LEU A 235 -0.14 -23.51 -11.94
C LEU A 235 -1.49 -23.96 -11.37
N VAL A 236 -2.10 -23.09 -10.59
CA VAL A 236 -3.37 -23.36 -9.92
C VAL A 236 -4.39 -22.32 -10.32
N ILE A 237 -5.55 -22.77 -10.81
CA ILE A 237 -6.64 -21.90 -11.27
C ILE A 237 -7.99 -22.36 -10.77
N ASN A 238 -8.99 -21.46 -10.79
CA ASN A 238 -10.39 -21.85 -10.61
C ASN A 238 -11.37 -20.94 -11.37
N GLY A 239 -12.61 -21.41 -11.50
CA GLY A 239 -13.76 -20.61 -11.93
C GLY A 239 -14.43 -19.89 -10.76
N LYS A 240 -15.51 -19.14 -11.03
CA LYS A 240 -16.24 -18.41 -9.97
C LYS A 240 -16.96 -19.35 -9.01
N THR A 241 -17.34 -20.54 -9.49
CA THR A 241 -18.05 -21.56 -8.73
C THR A 241 -17.37 -22.93 -8.90
N PRO A 242 -17.67 -23.90 -8.02
CA PRO A 242 -17.21 -25.29 -8.19
C PRO A 242 -17.59 -25.88 -9.54
N GLU A 243 -18.81 -25.63 -10.04
CA GLU A 243 -19.28 -26.14 -11.32
C GLU A 243 -18.51 -25.55 -12.50
N GLU A 244 -18.24 -24.24 -12.48
CA GLU A 244 -17.37 -23.60 -13.48
C GLU A 244 -15.95 -24.15 -13.42
N THR A 245 -15.43 -24.39 -12.22
CA THR A 245 -14.09 -24.95 -12.00
C THR A 245 -14.00 -26.38 -12.52
N ARG A 246 -15.04 -27.20 -12.32
CA ARG A 246 -15.11 -28.56 -12.84
C ARG A 246 -15.20 -28.59 -14.36
N THR A 247 -16.00 -27.69 -14.93
CA THR A 247 -16.06 -27.51 -16.39
C THR A 247 -14.69 -27.09 -16.95
N LEU A 248 -13.96 -26.24 -16.24
CA LEU A 248 -12.62 -25.82 -16.63
C LEU A 248 -11.62 -26.99 -16.58
N TYR A 249 -11.67 -27.81 -15.53
CA TYR A 249 -10.87 -29.03 -15.40
C TYR A 249 -11.07 -29.97 -16.59
N GLU A 250 -12.32 -30.31 -16.90
CA GLU A 250 -12.65 -31.23 -17.99
C GLU A 250 -12.15 -30.70 -19.35
N LYS A 251 -12.29 -29.39 -19.60
CA LYS A 251 -11.79 -28.76 -20.83
C LYS A 251 -10.27 -28.82 -20.96
N ILE A 252 -9.55 -28.56 -19.87
CA ILE A 252 -8.08 -28.58 -19.86
C ILE A 252 -7.55 -30.01 -19.99
N LEU A 253 -8.19 -30.97 -19.31
CA LEU A 253 -7.82 -32.39 -19.40
C LEU A 253 -7.97 -32.91 -20.84
N ALA A 254 -9.10 -32.62 -21.47
CA ALA A 254 -9.34 -32.97 -22.87
C ALA A 254 -8.35 -32.30 -23.83
N ALA A 255 -8.08 -31.00 -23.63
CA ALA A 255 -7.18 -30.23 -24.50
C ALA A 255 -5.71 -30.66 -24.36
N SER A 256 -5.28 -31.08 -23.17
CA SER A 256 -3.91 -31.56 -22.91
C SER A 256 -3.66 -33.00 -23.35
N GLY A 257 -4.71 -33.75 -23.74
CA GLY A 257 -4.59 -35.14 -24.17
C GLY A 257 -4.21 -36.10 -23.05
N LEU A 258 -4.57 -35.75 -21.80
CA LEU A 258 -4.25 -36.51 -20.57
C LEU A 258 -5.45 -37.32 -20.05
N GLU A 259 -6.47 -37.56 -20.88
CA GLU A 259 -7.63 -38.42 -20.57
C GLU A 259 -7.27 -39.92 -20.47
#